data_AF-A0A523GN17-F1
#
_entry.id   AF-A0A523GN17-F1
#
_cell.length_a   1.000
_cell.length_b   1.000
_cell.length_c   1.000
_cell.angle_alpha   90.00
_cell.angle_beta   90.00
_cell.angle_gamma   90.00
#
_symmetry.space_group_name_H-M   'P 1'
#
loop_
_entity.id
_entity.type
_entity.pdbx_description
1 polymer ?
#
loop_
_entity_poly.entity_id
_entity_poly.type
_entity_poly.pdbx_seq_one_letter_code
_entity_poly.pdbx_strand_id
1 'polypeptide(L)'
;MIQSDINFWVVTHSEKIAMSTLPRCASTSLKHTCAFYFSPWTNGKISDILTRVTWLRNPLERLKSVFFYRGEQNWKQFVDKILTSSDELWNPQVEMLTCDGVYLPTHVERFEDLPIKFKSYIDVDLPHRNASKKFELEVYREADIEDKYAEDFKMWRSLQ
;
A
#
# COMPACT_ATOMS: atom_id res chain seq x y z
N MET A 1 -18.37 -7.19 -12.01
CA MET A 1 -17.61 -7.71 -10.85
C MET A 1 -16.15 -7.47 -11.17
N ILE A 2 -15.55 -6.42 -10.62
CA ILE A 2 -14.11 -6.21 -10.73
C ILE A 2 -13.54 -6.75 -9.44
N GLN A 3 -12.96 -7.94 -9.54
CA GLN A 3 -12.13 -8.54 -8.51
C GLN A 3 -10.92 -7.62 -8.40
N SER A 4 -10.98 -6.64 -7.49
CA SER A 4 -9.84 -5.79 -7.19
C SER A 4 -8.82 -6.66 -6.46
N ASP A 5 -7.98 -7.34 -7.24
CA ASP A 5 -6.90 -8.17 -6.72
C ASP A 5 -5.98 -7.31 -5.86
N ILE A 6 -6.18 -7.39 -4.55
CA ILE A 6 -5.13 -7.04 -3.61
C ILE A 6 -3.97 -7.98 -3.96
N ASN A 7 -2.93 -7.42 -4.57
CA ASN A 7 -1.75 -8.20 -4.92
C ASN A 7 -0.99 -8.44 -3.63
N PHE A 8 -1.31 -9.53 -2.94
CA PHE A 8 -0.46 -10.05 -1.88
C PHE A 8 0.77 -10.70 -2.52
N TRP A 9 1.92 -10.39 -1.95
CA TRP A 9 3.18 -10.99 -2.35
C TRP A 9 3.70 -11.74 -1.09
N VAL A 10 4.00 -13.04 -1.17
CA VAL A 10 4.42 -13.82 0.01
C VAL A 10 5.95 -13.93 0.04
N VAL A 11 6.57 -13.73 1.21
CA VAL A 11 8.03 -13.85 1.40
C VAL A 11 8.35 -15.15 2.09
N THR A 12 8.93 -16.08 1.36
CA THR A 12 9.13 -17.44 1.85
C THR A 12 10.52 -17.66 2.46
N HIS A 13 11.18 -16.62 2.97
CA HIS A 13 12.47 -16.82 3.65
C HIS A 13 12.24 -17.17 5.12
N SER A 14 12.80 -18.33 5.48
CA SER A 14 12.85 -18.99 6.78
C SER A 14 11.54 -19.44 7.44
N GLU A 15 10.50 -18.64 7.64
CA GLU A 15 9.31 -19.09 8.40
C GLU A 15 8.02 -18.32 8.04
N LYS A 16 7.15 -18.89 7.19
CA LYS A 16 5.72 -18.51 6.97
C LYS A 16 5.36 -17.01 7.21
N ILE A 17 5.96 -16.06 6.48
CA ILE A 17 5.54 -14.65 6.46
C ILE A 17 4.95 -14.26 5.09
N ALA A 18 3.80 -13.59 5.07
CA ALA A 18 3.24 -12.95 3.89
C ALA A 18 3.37 -11.44 4.02
N MET A 19 3.86 -10.75 3.00
CA MET A 19 4.00 -9.30 3.03
C MET A 19 3.31 -8.66 1.84
N SER A 20 2.13 -8.08 2.05
CA SER A 20 1.45 -7.36 0.99
C SER A 20 1.79 -5.89 0.99
N THR A 21 1.75 -5.34 -0.22
CA THR A 21 1.66 -3.90 -0.41
C THR A 21 0.33 -3.65 -1.07
N LEU A 22 -0.38 -2.65 -0.59
CA LEU A 22 -1.50 -2.16 -1.36
C LEU A 22 -0.98 -1.61 -2.68
N PRO A 23 -1.67 -1.86 -3.81
CA PRO A 23 -1.41 -1.20 -5.07
C PRO A 23 -1.06 0.27 -4.85
N ARG A 24 0.09 0.67 -5.41
CA ARG A 24 0.57 2.06 -5.43
C ARG A 24 1.01 2.65 -4.09
N CYS A 25 1.00 1.89 -3.00
CA CYS A 25 1.70 2.27 -1.77
C CYS A 25 3.21 2.02 -1.89
N ALA A 26 3.61 0.96 -2.60
CA ALA A 26 5.00 0.56 -2.75
C ALA A 26 5.24 -0.48 -3.85
N SER A 27 4.19 -0.81 -4.61
CA SER A 27 4.09 -2.11 -5.29
C SER A 27 5.25 -2.39 -6.24
N THR A 28 5.76 -1.38 -6.96
CA THR A 28 6.90 -1.58 -7.88
C THR A 28 8.22 -1.73 -7.13
N SER A 29 8.43 -0.93 -6.09
CA SER A 29 9.66 -0.90 -5.29
C SER A 29 9.82 -2.18 -4.50
N LEU A 30 8.79 -2.61 -3.76
CA LEU A 30 8.80 -3.89 -3.08
C LEU A 30 8.78 -5.04 -4.11
N LYS A 31 7.94 -5.04 -5.16
CA LYS A 31 8.02 -6.10 -6.17
C LYS A 31 9.41 -6.27 -6.77
N HIS A 32 10.16 -5.21 -7.08
CA HIS A 32 11.52 -5.33 -7.64
C HIS A 32 12.56 -5.74 -6.60
N THR A 33 12.56 -5.10 -5.43
CA THR A 33 13.47 -5.41 -4.32
C THR A 33 13.34 -6.87 -3.87
N CYS A 34 12.10 -7.32 -3.88
CA CYS A 34 11.66 -8.48 -3.17
C CYS A 34 11.33 -9.61 -4.17
N ALA A 35 11.27 -9.38 -5.49
CA ALA A 35 11.09 -10.42 -6.51
C ALA A 35 12.00 -11.67 -6.36
N PHE A 36 13.19 -11.52 -5.79
CA PHE A 36 14.10 -12.63 -5.50
C PHE A 36 13.64 -13.56 -4.35
N TYR A 37 12.75 -13.07 -3.48
CA TYR A 37 12.29 -13.75 -2.27
C TYR A 37 10.81 -14.20 -2.34
N PHE A 38 10.12 -13.94 -3.46
CA PHE A 38 8.66 -14.03 -3.52
C PHE A 38 8.16 -15.05 -4.53
N SER A 39 7.19 -15.85 -4.11
CA SER A 39 6.30 -16.60 -5.02
C SER A 39 4.92 -15.93 -5.00
N PRO A 40 4.27 -15.70 -6.15
CA PRO A 40 2.90 -15.19 -6.18
C PRO A 40 1.94 -16.23 -5.60
N TRP A 41 1.17 -15.84 -4.57
CA TRP A 41 0.16 -16.70 -3.92
C TRP A 41 -1.21 -16.04 -4.03
N THR A 42 -2.26 -16.85 -4.21
CA THR A 42 -3.64 -16.39 -4.20
C THR A 42 -4.15 -16.18 -2.77
N ASN A 43 -5.13 -15.29 -2.59
CA ASN A 43 -5.71 -14.95 -1.27
C ASN A 43 -6.10 -16.17 -0.44
N GLY A 44 -6.57 -17.25 -1.08
CA GLY A 44 -6.92 -18.51 -0.40
C GLY A 44 -5.76 -19.14 0.37
N LYS A 45 -4.52 -19.07 -0.15
CA LYS A 45 -3.33 -19.66 0.48
C LYS A 45 -2.69 -18.78 1.55
N ILE A 46 -3.10 -17.52 1.64
CA ILE A 46 -2.50 -16.55 2.57
C ILE A 46 -3.14 -16.66 3.95
N SER A 47 -4.40 -17.08 4.02
CA SER A 47 -5.10 -17.27 5.30
C SER A 47 -4.39 -18.24 6.27
N ASP A 48 -3.64 -19.21 5.74
CA ASP A 48 -2.87 -20.20 6.50
C ASP A 48 -1.51 -19.68 7.03
N ILE A 49 -1.13 -18.46 6.66
CA ILE A 49 0.14 -17.85 7.03
C ILE A 49 -0.04 -17.09 8.35
N LEU A 50 0.77 -17.44 9.36
CA LEU A 50 0.66 -16.88 10.71
C LEU A 50 1.01 -15.39 10.74
N THR A 51 2.06 -14.98 10.02
CA THR A 51 2.50 -13.59 10.00
C THR A 51 2.15 -12.96 8.66
N ARG A 52 1.17 -12.06 8.65
CA ARG A 52 0.69 -11.36 7.45
C ARG A 52 0.87 -9.86 7.65
N VAL A 53 1.87 -9.27 7.03
CA VAL A 53 2.21 -7.86 7.17
C VAL A 53 1.69 -7.08 5.98
N THR A 54 0.98 -5.98 6.22
CA THR A 54 0.55 -5.06 5.16
C THR A 54 1.10 -3.66 5.43
N TRP A 55 1.60 -3.01 4.38
CA TRP A 55 2.13 -1.65 4.46
C TRP A 55 1.10 -0.63 3.97
N LEU A 56 0.68 0.27 4.85
CA LEU A 56 -0.15 1.43 4.54
C LEU A 56 0.72 2.65 4.32
N ARG A 57 0.46 3.39 3.24
CA ARG A 57 1.14 4.66 2.99
C ARG A 57 0.25 5.81 3.43
N ASN A 58 0.83 6.93 3.80
CA ASN A 58 0.07 8.15 4.02
C ASN A 58 -0.87 8.40 2.81
N PRO A 59 -2.19 8.61 3.00
CA PRO A 59 -3.11 8.71 1.87
C PRO A 59 -2.77 9.85 0.91
N LEU A 60 -2.26 10.99 1.36
CA LEU A 60 -1.84 12.07 0.45
C LEU A 60 -0.61 11.65 -0.37
N GLU A 61 0.38 11.03 0.26
CA GLU A 61 1.59 10.59 -0.44
C GLU A 61 1.31 9.44 -1.43
N ARG A 62 0.36 8.57 -1.10
CA ARG A 62 -0.13 7.53 -2.02
C ARG A 62 -0.85 8.19 -3.20
N LEU A 63 -1.67 9.23 -2.98
CA LEU A 63 -2.39 9.96 -4.04
C LEU A 63 -1.41 10.59 -5.04
N LYS A 64 -0.39 11.28 -4.52
CA LYS A 64 0.71 11.83 -5.32
C LYS A 64 1.41 10.73 -6.12
N SER A 65 1.69 9.59 -5.48
CA SER A 65 2.32 8.45 -6.16
C SER A 65 1.48 7.92 -7.33
N VAL A 66 0.14 7.92 -7.22
CA VAL A 66 -0.76 7.50 -8.29
C VAL A 66 -0.75 8.49 -9.46
N PHE A 67 -0.75 9.79 -9.16
CA PHE A 67 -0.65 10.85 -10.17
C PHE A 67 0.58 10.64 -11.09
N PHE A 68 1.78 10.49 -10.50
CA PHE A 68 3.00 10.27 -11.28
C PHE A 68 3.00 8.92 -12.00
N TYR A 69 2.47 7.86 -11.37
CA TYR A 69 2.39 6.55 -11.99
C TYR A 69 1.54 6.55 -13.26
N ARG A 70 0.44 7.31 -13.25
CA ARG A 70 -0.47 7.44 -14.40
C ARG A 70 0.07 8.37 -15.48
N GLY A 71 1.14 9.11 -15.22
CA GLY A 71 1.63 10.14 -16.13
C GLY A 71 0.64 11.29 -16.29
N GLU A 72 -0.22 11.52 -15.28
CA GLU A 72 -1.14 12.66 -15.26
C GLU A 72 -0.32 13.96 -15.29
N GLN A 73 -0.84 14.97 -15.99
CA GLN A 73 -0.12 16.25 -16.19
C GLN A 73 -0.68 17.38 -15.33
N ASN A 74 -1.92 17.24 -14.84
CA ASN A 74 -2.61 18.28 -14.09
C ASN A 74 -3.08 17.76 -12.72
N TRP A 75 -2.39 18.21 -11.68
CA TRP A 75 -2.65 17.77 -10.30
C TRP A 75 -4.06 18.12 -9.83
N LYS A 76 -4.54 19.34 -10.08
CA LYS A 76 -5.87 19.79 -9.62
C LYS A 76 -6.99 18.99 -10.26
N GLN A 77 -6.94 18.80 -11.58
CA GLN A 77 -7.93 18.00 -12.31
C GLN A 77 -7.93 16.54 -11.84
N PHE A 78 -6.75 15.99 -11.55
CA PHE A 78 -6.65 14.65 -10.98
C PHE A 78 -7.30 14.57 -9.59
N VAL A 79 -7.01 15.50 -8.69
CA VAL A 79 -7.63 15.55 -7.35
C VAL A 79 -9.15 15.72 -7.45
N ASP A 80 -9.64 16.60 -8.32
CA ASP A 80 -11.08 16.81 -8.51
C ASP A 80 -11.78 15.55 -9.03
N LYS A 81 -11.14 14.81 -9.94
CA LYS A 81 -11.62 13.50 -10.40
C LYS A 81 -11.69 12.50 -9.25
N ILE A 82 -10.67 12.45 -8.39
CA ILE A 82 -10.62 11.55 -7.23
C ILE A 82 -11.68 11.90 -6.19
N LEU A 83 -12.03 13.18 -6.03
CA LEU A 83 -13.09 13.60 -5.11
C LEU A 83 -14.49 13.29 -5.65
N THR A 84 -14.69 13.39 -6.97
CA THR A 84 -16.02 13.28 -7.59
C THR A 84 -16.39 11.90 -8.11
N SER A 85 -15.42 11.01 -8.36
CA SER A 85 -15.66 9.68 -8.92
C SER A 85 -15.11 8.57 -8.04
N SER A 86 -15.70 7.38 -8.14
CA SER A 86 -15.06 6.14 -7.71
C SER A 86 -13.97 5.81 -8.72
N ASP A 87 -12.72 5.74 -8.28
CA ASP A 87 -11.59 5.44 -9.13
C ASP A 87 -10.98 4.09 -8.75
N GLU A 88 -10.98 3.14 -9.68
CA GLU A 88 -10.54 1.75 -9.46
C GLU A 88 -9.06 1.62 -9.07
N LEU A 89 -8.21 2.62 -9.38
CA LEU A 89 -6.80 2.63 -8.94
C LEU A 89 -6.59 3.45 -7.66
N TRP A 90 -7.67 3.98 -7.08
CA TRP A 90 -7.70 4.75 -5.85
C TRP A 90 -8.84 4.29 -4.93
N ASN A 91 -8.85 2.99 -4.60
CA ASN A 91 -9.74 2.48 -3.56
C ASN A 91 -9.21 2.86 -2.16
N PRO A 92 -10.10 3.10 -1.17
CA PRO A 92 -9.71 3.25 0.23
C PRO A 92 -8.82 2.09 0.69
N GLN A 93 -7.70 2.41 1.31
CA GLN A 93 -6.73 1.42 1.78
C GLN A 93 -7.34 0.46 2.79
N VAL A 94 -8.22 0.95 3.68
CA VAL A 94 -8.90 0.14 4.69
C VAL A 94 -9.73 -0.97 4.07
N GLU A 95 -10.46 -0.68 2.99
CA GLU A 95 -11.27 -1.67 2.26
C GLU A 95 -10.39 -2.78 1.69
N MET A 96 -9.18 -2.41 1.24
CA MET A 96 -8.20 -3.34 0.68
C MET A 96 -7.51 -4.23 1.72
N LEU A 97 -7.82 -4.09 3.02
CA LEU A 97 -7.35 -5.01 4.06
C LEU A 97 -8.29 -6.18 4.29
N THR A 98 -9.47 -6.14 3.68
CA THR A 98 -10.49 -7.19 3.78
C THR A 98 -10.71 -7.88 2.44
N CYS A 99 -10.86 -9.20 2.46
CA CYS A 99 -11.26 -9.99 1.29
C CYS A 99 -12.35 -10.98 1.72
N ASP A 100 -13.48 -10.98 1.03
CA ASP A 100 -14.65 -11.82 1.35
C ASP A 100 -15.09 -11.72 2.82
N GLY A 101 -15.00 -10.51 3.40
CA GLY A 101 -15.35 -10.24 4.80
C GLY A 101 -14.28 -10.64 5.83
N VAL A 102 -13.14 -11.18 5.38
CA VAL A 102 -12.04 -11.59 6.27
C VAL A 102 -10.94 -10.53 6.26
N TYR A 103 -10.57 -10.06 7.44
CA TYR A 103 -9.40 -9.20 7.63
C TYR A 103 -8.12 -10.01 7.42
N LEU A 104 -7.31 -9.60 6.44
CA LEU A 104 -6.18 -10.38 5.96
C LEU A 104 -4.87 -10.15 6.74
N PRO A 105 -4.48 -8.93 7.15
CA PRO A 105 -3.22 -8.75 7.88
C PRO A 105 -3.31 -9.19 9.35
N THR A 106 -2.19 -9.68 9.89
CA THR A 106 -1.96 -9.76 11.34
C THR A 106 -1.18 -8.55 11.84
N HIS A 107 -0.40 -7.92 10.97
CA HIS A 107 0.33 -6.68 11.24
C HIS A 107 0.05 -5.66 10.14
N VAL A 108 -0.13 -4.40 10.55
CA VAL A 108 -0.22 -3.28 9.63
C VAL A 108 0.83 -2.26 10.02
N GLU A 109 1.61 -1.85 9.04
CA GLU A 109 2.78 -1.00 9.23
C GLU A 109 2.72 0.22 8.32
N ARG A 110 3.37 1.32 8.72
CA ARG A 110 3.53 2.47 7.83
C ARG A 110 4.59 2.17 6.79
N PHE A 111 4.27 2.42 5.52
CA PHE A 111 5.22 2.30 4.43
C PHE A 111 6.44 3.20 4.63
N GLU A 112 6.25 4.35 5.27
CA GLU A 112 7.32 5.29 5.62
C GLU A 112 8.37 4.66 6.54
N ASP A 113 7.98 3.67 7.35
CA ASP A 113 8.87 2.95 8.28
C ASP A 113 9.46 1.68 7.69
N LEU A 114 9.13 1.35 6.43
CA LEU A 114 9.61 0.16 5.73
C LEU A 114 11.14 0.01 5.82
N PRO A 115 11.98 1.04 5.61
CA PRO A 115 13.45 0.86 5.69
C PRO A 115 13.94 0.36 7.05
N ILE A 116 13.21 0.67 8.12
CA ILE A 116 13.59 0.32 9.50
C ILE A 116 12.97 -1.01 9.90
N LYS A 117 11.69 -1.21 9.59
CA LYS A 117 10.92 -2.39 10.01
C LYS A 117 11.06 -3.59 9.07
N PHE A 118 11.51 -3.41 7.83
CA PHE A 118 11.66 -4.54 6.89
C PHE A 118 12.60 -5.63 7.43
N LYS A 119 13.71 -5.24 8.05
CA LYS A 119 14.69 -6.17 8.61
C LYS A 119 14.13 -7.02 9.76
N SER A 120 13.19 -6.50 10.56
CA SER A 120 12.57 -7.29 11.63
C SER A 120 11.69 -8.41 11.10
N TYR A 121 11.28 -8.35 9.83
CA TYR A 121 10.48 -9.38 9.19
C TYR A 121 11.31 -10.34 8.33
N ILE A 122 12.31 -9.86 7.59
CA ILE A 122 12.99 -10.68 6.55
C ILE A 122 14.49 -10.90 6.83
N ASP A 123 15.06 -10.34 7.92
CA ASP A 123 16.50 -10.40 8.24
C ASP A 123 17.43 -10.09 7.05
N VAL A 124 16.95 -9.23 6.16
CA VAL A 124 17.67 -8.73 4.98
C VAL A 124 17.46 -7.22 4.91
N ASP A 125 18.50 -6.50 4.51
CA ASP A 125 18.42 -5.05 4.33
C ASP A 125 17.63 -4.69 3.06
N LEU A 126 16.76 -3.70 3.16
CA LEU A 126 16.01 -3.18 2.01
C LEU A 126 16.98 -2.41 1.09
N PRO A 127 17.17 -2.77 -0.19
CA PRO A 127 18.00 -2.03 -1.13
C PRO A 127 17.57 -0.56 -1.24
N HIS A 128 18.52 0.34 -0.99
CA HIS A 128 18.35 1.80 -0.86
C HIS A 128 17.68 2.51 -2.05
N ARG A 129 17.63 1.90 -3.24
CA ARG A 129 17.13 2.53 -4.47
C ARG A 129 15.62 2.82 -4.48
N ASN A 130 14.92 2.40 -3.44
CA ASN A 130 13.47 2.33 -3.38
C ASN A 130 12.87 3.02 -2.16
N ALA A 131 13.68 3.78 -1.41
CA ALA A 131 13.19 4.61 -0.31
C ALA A 131 12.10 5.57 -0.80
N SER A 132 11.05 5.72 0.01
CA SER A 132 9.87 6.56 -0.20
C SER A 132 10.21 7.88 -0.91
N LYS A 133 10.06 7.92 -2.24
CA LYS A 133 10.23 9.17 -2.99
C LYS A 133 9.09 10.10 -2.56
N LYS A 134 9.45 11.19 -1.92
CA LYS A 134 8.52 12.31 -1.68
C LYS A 134 8.33 13.04 -3.00
N PHE A 135 7.08 13.37 -3.28
CA PHE A 135 6.74 14.13 -4.47
C PHE A 135 6.37 15.56 -4.07
N GLU A 136 7.02 16.53 -4.70
CA GLU A 136 6.72 17.94 -4.52
C GLU A 136 5.54 18.31 -5.43
N LEU A 137 4.33 18.26 -4.88
CA LEU A 137 3.11 18.74 -5.49
C LEU A 137 2.46 19.77 -4.56
N GLU A 138 1.78 20.76 -5.14
CA GLU A 138 1.09 21.80 -4.39
C GLU A 138 -0.02 21.22 -3.50
N VAL A 139 -0.23 21.87 -2.35
CA VAL A 139 -1.38 21.59 -1.46
C VAL A 139 -2.66 21.99 -2.20
N TYR A 140 -3.52 21.03 -2.50
CA TYR A 140 -4.80 21.28 -3.16
C TYR A 140 -5.89 20.36 -2.59
N ARG A 141 -6.95 20.97 -2.02
CA ARG A 141 -8.13 20.29 -1.46
C ARG A 141 -7.80 19.15 -0.47
N GLU A 142 -6.72 19.28 0.29
CA GLU A 142 -6.31 18.25 1.25
C GLU A 142 -7.39 17.96 2.29
N ALA A 143 -8.08 18.98 2.80
CA ALA A 143 -9.18 18.80 3.75
C ALA A 143 -10.33 17.94 3.17
N ASP A 144 -10.69 18.14 1.90
CA ASP A 144 -11.74 17.35 1.25
C ASP A 144 -11.30 15.89 1.03
N ILE A 145 -10.01 15.68 0.76
CA ILE A 145 -9.41 14.34 0.66
C ILE A 145 -9.37 13.68 2.04
N GLU A 146 -9.01 14.42 3.09
CA GLU A 146 -9.03 13.93 4.48
C GLU A 146 -10.43 13.53 4.92
N ASP A 147 -11.45 14.31 4.58
CA ASP A 147 -12.84 14.01 4.88
C ASP A 147 -13.33 12.77 4.10
N LYS A 148 -13.11 12.73 2.78
CA LYS A 148 -13.53 11.60 1.93
C LYS A 148 -12.87 10.28 2.33
N TYR A 149 -11.61 10.31 2.78
CA TYR A 149 -10.83 9.12 3.15
C TYR A 149 -10.51 9.07 4.66
N ALA A 150 -11.40 9.61 5.51
CA ALA A 150 -11.15 9.79 6.94
C ALA A 150 -10.70 8.51 7.66
N GLU A 151 -11.28 7.36 7.34
CA GLU A 151 -10.89 6.09 7.96
C GLU A 151 -9.48 5.62 7.54
N ASP A 152 -9.06 5.87 6.30
CA ASP A 152 -7.68 5.61 5.87
C ASP A 152 -6.69 6.47 6.66
N PHE A 153 -6.99 7.77 6.82
CA PHE A 153 -6.15 8.69 7.58
C PHE A 153 -6.09 8.30 9.06
N LYS A 154 -7.24 7.99 9.66
CA LYS A 154 -7.34 7.53 11.05
C LYS A 154 -6.55 6.25 11.27
N MET A 155 -6.69 5.26 10.37
CA MET A 155 -5.94 4.02 10.45
C MET A 155 -4.44 4.29 10.34
N TRP A 156 -3.98 5.02 9.33
CA TRP A 156 -2.55 5.33 9.15
C TRP A 156 -1.96 6.13 10.35
N ARG A 157 -2.72 7.08 10.90
CA ARG A 157 -2.33 7.86 12.09
C ARG A 157 -2.24 6.98 13.35
N SER A 158 -3.06 5.94 13.45
CA SER A 158 -3.06 5.00 14.59
C SER A 158 -1.87 4.03 14.62
N LEU A 159 -1.20 3.83 13.48
CA LEU A 159 -0.02 2.98 13.40
C LEU A 159 1.14 3.60 14.19
N GLN A 160 1.90 2.78 14.92
CA GLN A 160 3.07 3.21 15.68
C GLN A 160 4.37 2.88 14.96
#